data_AF-A0A8X6TT99-F1
#
_entry.id   AF-A0A8X6TT99-F1
#
_cell.length_a   1.000
_cell.length_b   1.000
_cell.length_c   1.000
_cell.angle_alpha   90.00
_cell.angle_beta   90.00
_cell.angle_gamma   90.00
#
_symmetry.space_group_name_H-M   'P 1'
#
loop_
_entity.id
_entity.type
_entity.pdbx_description
1 polymer ?
#
loop_
_entity_poly.entity_id
_entity_poly.type
_entity_poly.pdbx_seq_one_letter_code
_entity_poly.pdbx_strand_id
1 'polypeptide(L)'
;MCLTTDKLSKVLSTNLLSLRASLPENRGCTSAELGYGKTLRLPGEFFDYTLADGNAAHLVEPLRHSMQQLKPKPNDSHTKQAVFVHKDLKTYTHVFVR
;
A
#
# COMPACT_ATOMS: atom_id res chain seq x y z
N MET A 1 -9.97 -17.49 -21.79
CA MET A 1 -8.89 -16.97 -20.93
C MET A 1 -9.53 -16.17 -19.80
N CYS A 2 -9.55 -16.72 -18.58
CA CYS A 2 -10.20 -16.08 -17.44
C CYS A 2 -9.18 -15.14 -16.79
N LEU A 3 -9.35 -13.83 -16.97
CA LEU A 3 -8.59 -12.85 -16.21
C LEU A 3 -9.19 -12.87 -14.79
N THR A 4 -8.40 -13.36 -13.83
CA THR A 4 -8.74 -13.33 -12.40
C THR A 4 -9.23 -11.95 -12.00
N THR A 5 -10.23 -11.89 -11.12
CA THR A 5 -10.91 -10.65 -10.68
C THR A 5 -9.94 -9.57 -10.19
N ASP A 6 -8.81 -9.97 -9.61
CA ASP A 6 -7.74 -9.08 -9.15
C ASP A 6 -6.98 -8.39 -10.29
N LYS A 7 -6.90 -9.06 -11.45
CA LYS A 7 -6.22 -8.57 -12.65
C LYS A 7 -7.10 -7.58 -13.42
N LEU A 8 -8.41 -7.79 -13.42
CA LEU A 8 -9.38 -6.93 -14.08
C LEU A 8 -9.48 -5.55 -13.42
N SER A 9 -9.45 -5.48 -12.08
CA SER A 9 -9.45 -4.21 -11.34
C SER A 9 -8.23 -3.35 -11.70
N LYS A 10 -7.04 -3.95 -11.75
CA LYS A 10 -5.80 -3.26 -12.13
C LYS A 10 -5.84 -2.78 -13.58
N VAL A 11 -6.21 -3.66 -14.50
CA VAL A 11 -6.28 -3.33 -15.94
C VAL A 11 -7.32 -2.26 -16.22
N LEU A 12 -8.50 -2.32 -15.59
CA LEU A 12 -9.55 -1.32 -15.75
C LEU A 12 -9.09 0.05 -15.22
N SER A 13 -8.49 0.09 -14.03
CA SER A 13 -7.98 1.33 -13.44
C SER A 13 -6.92 1.99 -14.33
N THR A 14 -5.97 1.21 -14.85
CA THR A 14 -4.93 1.72 -15.76
C THR A 14 -5.51 2.23 -17.07
N ASN A 15 -6.42 1.48 -17.71
CA ASN A 15 -7.02 1.91 -18.97
C ASN A 15 -7.85 3.20 -18.82
N LEU A 16 -8.62 3.33 -17.73
CA LEU A 16 -9.39 4.55 -17.45
C LEU A 16 -8.50 5.75 -17.13
N LEU A 17 -7.30 5.53 -16.58
CA LEU A 17 -6.30 6.58 -16.38
C LEU A 17 -5.70 7.02 -17.72
N SER A 18 -5.28 6.06 -18.55
CA SER A 18 -4.78 6.35 -19.90
C SER A 18 -5.79 7.10 -20.75
N LEU A 19 -7.08 6.75 -20.68
CA LEU A 19 -8.13 7.48 -21.40
C LEU A 19 -8.29 8.94 -20.92
N ARG A 20 -8.09 9.21 -19.62
CA ARG A 20 -8.20 10.57 -19.05
C ARG A 20 -6.98 11.44 -19.34
N ALA A 21 -5.81 10.82 -19.44
CA ALA A 21 -4.54 11.48 -19.73
C ALA A 21 -4.20 11.54 -21.22
N SER A 22 -4.85 10.73 -22.06
CA SER A 22 -4.64 10.76 -23.51
C SER A 22 -5.20 12.04 -24.10
N LEU A 23 -4.39 12.72 -24.91
CA LEU A 23 -4.79 13.89 -25.67
C LEU A 23 -5.64 13.44 -26.87
N PRO A 24 -6.92 13.84 -26.98
CA PRO A 24 -7.67 13.61 -28.19
C PRO A 24 -7.17 14.55 -29.30
N GLU A 25 -6.81 14.04 -30.49
CA GLU A 25 -6.26 14.82 -31.62
C GLU A 25 -7.08 16.06 -32.04
N ASN A 26 -8.38 16.09 -31.74
CA ASN A 26 -9.28 17.18 -32.13
C ASN A 26 -9.39 18.30 -31.07
N ARG A 27 -8.88 18.12 -29.86
CA ARG A 27 -8.93 19.13 -28.79
C ARG A 27 -7.57 19.17 -28.12
N GLY A 28 -6.84 20.27 -28.30
CA GLY A 28 -5.49 20.48 -27.75
C GLY A 28 -5.38 20.48 -26.21
N CYS A 29 -6.38 19.96 -25.49
CA CYS A 29 -6.37 19.77 -24.05
C CYS A 29 -6.93 18.38 -23.71
N THR A 30 -6.28 17.69 -22.77
CA THR A 30 -6.73 16.41 -22.22
C THR A 30 -8.02 16.58 -21.39
N SER A 31 -8.76 15.49 -21.17
CA SER A 31 -9.97 15.54 -20.34
C SER A 31 -9.67 15.93 -18.89
N ALA A 32 -8.48 15.59 -18.38
CA ALA A 32 -8.05 16.01 -17.05
C ALA A 32 -7.70 17.51 -17.01
N GLU A 33 -7.06 18.06 -18.04
CA GLU A 33 -6.80 19.51 -18.12
C GLU A 33 -8.08 20.33 -18.21
N LEU A 34 -9.08 19.84 -18.93
CA LEU A 34 -10.38 20.53 -19.03
C LEU A 34 -11.13 20.55 -17.70
N GLY A 35 -11.09 19.46 -16.92
CA GLY A 35 -11.81 19.35 -15.65
C GLY A 35 -11.07 19.97 -14.47
N TYR A 36 -9.74 19.85 -14.44
CA TYR A 36 -8.91 20.26 -13.31
C TYR A 36 -8.04 21.50 -13.59
N GLY A 37 -8.05 22.03 -14.81
CA GLY A 37 -7.27 23.21 -15.21
C GLY A 37 -5.76 23.00 -15.24
N LYS A 38 -5.29 21.76 -15.06
CA LYS A 38 -3.87 21.37 -15.03
C LYS A 38 -3.68 19.96 -15.59
N THR A 39 -2.52 19.71 -16.17
CA THR A 39 -2.11 18.37 -16.65
C THR A 39 -2.06 17.39 -15.49
N LEU A 40 -2.63 16.20 -15.67
CA LEU A 40 -2.64 15.15 -14.65
C LEU A 40 -1.25 14.55 -14.51
N ARG A 41 -0.56 14.85 -13.41
CA ARG A 41 0.74 14.24 -13.08
C ARG A 41 0.55 12.73 -12.86
N LEU A 42 1.06 11.92 -13.77
CA LEU A 42 0.91 10.46 -13.70
C LEU A 42 1.80 9.90 -12.57
N PRO A 43 1.46 8.73 -11.99
CA PRO A 43 2.26 8.06 -10.96
C PRO A 43 3.76 7.90 -11.29
N GLY A 44 4.12 7.79 -12.58
CA GLY A 44 5.50 7.73 -13.06
C GLY A 44 6.21 9.09 -13.17
N GLU A 45 5.48 10.20 -13.13
CA GLU A 45 6.00 11.57 -13.19
C GLU A 45 6.18 12.19 -11.79
N PHE A 46 5.80 11.48 -10.72
CA PHE A 46 6.03 11.94 -9.33
C PHE A 46 7.50 11.98 -8.97
N PHE A 47 8.32 11.15 -9.62
CA PHE A 47 9.75 11.15 -9.44
C PHE A 47 10.35 12.07 -10.49
N ASP A 48 10.74 13.27 -10.07
CA ASP A 48 11.70 14.04 -10.85
C ASP A 48 12.98 13.21 -10.90
N TYR A 49 13.39 12.77 -12.10
CA TYR A 49 14.70 12.18 -12.35
C TYR A 49 15.76 13.27 -12.18
N THR A 50 15.89 13.80 -10.96
CA THR A 50 17.16 14.32 -10.52
C THR A 50 18.11 13.15 -10.65
N LEU A 51 19.09 13.28 -11.54
CA LEU A 51 20.27 12.43 -11.55
C LEU A 51 20.90 12.62 -10.18
N ALA A 52 20.39 11.90 -9.19
CA ALA A 52 20.97 11.87 -7.88
C ALA A 52 22.27 11.10 -8.06
N ASP A 53 23.32 11.83 -8.41
CA ASP A 53 24.72 11.49 -8.10
C ASP A 53 24.95 11.37 -6.58
N GLY A 54 23.87 11.32 -5.78
CA GLY A 54 23.85 11.01 -4.37
C GLY A 54 24.01 9.51 -4.18
N ASN A 55 25.27 9.09 -4.11
CA ASN A 55 25.74 7.81 -3.59
C ASN A 55 24.74 7.20 -2.58
N ALA A 56 24.03 6.12 -2.97
CA ALA A 56 23.00 5.49 -2.14
C ALA A 56 23.51 5.13 -0.73
N ALA A 57 24.82 4.92 -0.59
CA ALA A 57 25.49 4.74 0.70
C ALA A 57 25.27 5.91 1.68
N HIS A 58 25.18 7.15 1.20
CA HIS A 58 24.95 8.35 2.01
C HIS A 58 23.50 8.41 2.56
N LEU A 59 22.55 7.72 1.93
CA LEU A 59 21.17 7.61 2.43
C LEU A 59 20.98 6.41 3.37
N VAL A 60 21.74 5.35 3.14
CA VAL A 60 21.64 4.10 3.93
C VAL A 60 22.22 4.27 5.34
N GLU A 61 23.35 4.98 5.49
CA GLU A 61 23.99 5.16 6.80
C GLU A 61 23.09 5.90 7.82
N PRO A 62 22.47 7.06 7.49
CA PRO A 62 21.55 7.76 8.40
C PRO A 62 20.29 6.94 8.72
N LEU A 63 19.79 6.18 7.74
CA LEU A 63 18.62 5.33 7.91
C LEU A 63 18.93 4.17 8.87
N ARG A 64 20.06 3.50 8.68
CA ARG A 64 20.50 2.40 9.55
C ARG A 64 20.71 2.89 10.97
N HIS A 65 21.36 4.05 11.15
CA HIS A 65 21.52 4.66 12.46
C HIS A 65 20.16 4.96 13.11
N SER A 66 19.23 5.57 12.38
CA SER A 66 17.88 5.87 12.90
C SER A 66 17.12 4.60 13.32
N MET A 67 17.19 3.54 12.51
CA MET A 67 16.55 2.26 12.83
C MET A 67 17.21 1.56 14.03
N GLN A 68 18.52 1.69 14.21
CA GLN A 68 19.22 1.16 15.39
C GLN A 68 18.87 1.91 16.68
N GLN A 69 18.58 3.21 16.59
CA GLN A 69 18.16 4.02 17.75
C GLN A 69 16.70 3.76 18.16
N LEU A 70 15.87 3.21 17.27
CA LEU A 70 14.52 2.78 17.60
C LEU A 70 14.58 1.51 18.45
N LYS A 71 14.57 1.67 19.78
CA LYS A 71 14.35 0.54 20.68
C LYS A 71 12.89 0.07 20.58
N PRO A 72 12.63 -1.22 20.31
CA PRO A 72 11.30 -1.76 20.45
C PRO A 72 10.82 -1.49 21.88
N LYS A 73 9.68 -0.79 22.02
CA LYS A 73 9.01 -0.70 23.31
C LYS A 73 8.73 -2.14 23.74
N PRO A 74 9.15 -2.57 24.95
CA PRO A 74 8.77 -3.89 25.44
C PRO A 74 7.25 -3.95 25.35
N ASN A 75 6.76 -4.91 24.57
CA ASN A 75 5.33 -5.14 24.45
C ASN A 75 4.85 -5.38 25.87
N ASP A 76 3.98 -4.51 26.37
CA ASP A 76 3.31 -4.77 27.63
C ASP A 76 2.43 -5.97 27.34
N SER A 77 2.92 -7.15 27.71
CA SER A 77 2.26 -8.41 27.45
C SER A 77 1.03 -8.47 28.34
N HIS A 78 0.00 -7.70 27.98
CA HIS A 78 -1.34 -7.78 28.55
C HIS A 78 -1.91 -9.18 28.39
N THR A 79 -1.37 -9.95 27.45
CA THR A 79 -1.55 -11.39 27.32
C THR A 79 -0.59 -12.12 28.26
N LYS A 80 -0.86 -12.05 29.57
CA LYS A 80 -0.63 -13.26 30.37
C LYS A 80 -1.54 -14.30 29.72
N GLN A 81 -0.98 -15.31 29.05
CA GLN A 81 -1.74 -16.40 28.43
C GLN A 81 -2.44 -17.22 29.52
N ALA A 82 -3.46 -16.65 30.15
CA ALA A 82 -4.46 -17.43 30.85
C ALA A 82 -5.32 -18.03 29.75
N VAL A 83 -5.14 -19.33 29.50
CA VAL A 83 -6.07 -20.09 28.68
C VAL A 83 -7.46 -19.86 29.27
N PHE A 84 -8.35 -19.25 28.50
CA PHE A 84 -9.72 -19.03 28.93
C PHE A 84 -10.43 -20.38 29.00
N VAL A 85 -10.71 -20.85 30.21
CA VAL A 85 -11.46 -22.07 30.48
C VAL A 85 -12.86 -21.69 30.94
N HIS A 86 -13.88 -22.15 30.23
CA HIS A 86 -15.27 -21.92 30.60
C HIS A 86 -15.61 -22.64 31.92
N LYS A 87 -16.31 -21.99 32.85
CA LYS A 87 -16.57 -22.53 34.20
C LYS A 87 -17.29 -23.87 34.17
N ASP A 88 -18.21 -24.03 33.21
CA ASP A 88 -19.04 -25.21 33.06
C ASP A 88 -18.38 -26.31 32.21
N LEU A 89 -17.13 -26.12 31.77
CA LEU A 89 -16.39 -27.14 31.03
C LEU A 89 -16.26 -28.45 31.84
N LYS A 90 -16.28 -28.37 33.18
CA LYS A 90 -16.21 -29.54 34.06
C LYS A 90 -17.51 -30.35 34.14
N THR A 91 -18.63 -29.75 33.77
CA THR A 91 -19.98 -30.34 33.88
C THR A 91 -20.49 -30.92 32.56
N TYR A 92 -19.88 -30.58 31.43
CA TYR A 92 -20.26 -31.10 30.13
C TYR A 92 -19.52 -32.40 29.76
N THR A 93 -20.26 -33.42 29.32
CA THR A 93 -19.70 -34.69 28.84
C THR A 93 -19.10 -34.58 27.43
N HIS A 94 -19.53 -33.59 26.63
CA HIS A 94 -19.09 -33.40 25.25
C HIS A 94 -18.68 -31.95 25.02
N VAL A 95 -17.56 -31.77 24.31
CA VAL A 95 -17.01 -30.46 23.93
C VAL A 95 -16.71 -30.47 22.43
N PHE A 96 -16.95 -29.35 21.77
CA PHE A 96 -16.65 -29.18 20.34
C PHE A 96 -15.27 -28.54 20.17
N VAL A 97 -14.40 -29.18 19.39
CA VAL A 97 -13.04 -28.70 19.07
C VAL A 97 -12.97 -28.46 17.56
N ARG A 98 -12.41 -27.32 17.16
CA ARG A 98 -12.22 -26.94 15.74
C ARG A 98 -10.75 -27.00 15.35
#